data_AF-A0AAU7QFL6-F1
#
_entry.id   AF-A0AAU7QFL6-F1
#
_cell.length_a   1.000
_cell.length_b   1.000
_cell.length_c   1.000
_cell.angle_alpha   90.00
_cell.angle_beta   90.00
_cell.angle_gamma   90.00
#
_symmetry.space_group_name_H-M   'P 1'
#
loop_
_entity.id
_entity.type
_entity.pdbx_description
1 polymer ?
#
loop_
_entity_poly.entity_id
_entity_poly.type
_entity_poly.pdbx_seq_one_letter_code
_entity_poly.pdbx_strand_id
1 'polypeptide(L)'
;MNMKISPIALVTTAALLLGGCMVGPDYHRVQVPVPARFKPLPGWTLATPSAEAPKGDWWTVFNDPLINQLEPSVSVSNQTVRQDYANYQAALADVETARSSLFPTLGVSSSTTRQRTAGSTGAVTNSGALEGSASWSIDLWGEVRRTVEENKATAQASEATLANATLSEQTALATAIIELRTSDANIALLQKNRSVLPGVPAGTDQSGRHRHRHALGRDHRQNPAGKRPIQPYRPWRGPRPVRACHRGPGGQKSGRPHR
;
A
#
# COMPACT_ATOMS: atom_id res chain seq x y z
N MET A 1 61.26 30.51 -31.24
CA MET A 1 61.00 30.97 -29.86
C MET A 1 60.55 29.76 -29.07
N ASN A 2 61.46 29.09 -28.35
CA ASN A 2 61.16 27.81 -27.69
C ASN A 2 60.46 28.10 -26.37
N MET A 3 59.14 27.93 -26.34
CA MET A 3 58.34 28.14 -25.14
C MET A 3 58.60 26.99 -24.16
N LYS A 4 59.35 27.26 -23.09
CA LYS A 4 59.59 26.32 -22.00
C LYS A 4 58.29 26.23 -21.18
N ILE A 5 57.48 25.22 -21.47
CA ILE A 5 56.25 24.95 -20.71
C ILE A 5 56.67 24.41 -19.34
N SER A 6 56.37 25.16 -18.28
CA SER A 6 56.69 24.77 -16.91
C SER A 6 55.81 23.57 -16.49
N PRO A 7 56.38 22.49 -15.93
CA PRO A 7 55.62 21.30 -15.54
C PRO A 7 54.52 21.61 -14.51
N ILE A 8 54.70 22.68 -13.72
CA ILE A 8 53.71 23.14 -12.72
C ILE A 8 52.44 23.66 -13.42
N ALA A 9 52.58 24.39 -14.53
CA ALA A 9 51.45 24.94 -15.27
C ALA A 9 50.61 23.83 -15.94
N LEU A 10 51.25 22.73 -16.35
CA LEU A 10 50.57 21.57 -16.92
C LEU A 10 49.73 20.84 -15.85
N VAL A 11 50.28 20.68 -14.64
CA VAL A 11 49.61 20.02 -13.51
C VAL A 11 48.42 20.83 -12.99
N THR A 12 48.55 22.16 -12.88
CA THR A 12 47.44 23.02 -12.45
C THR A 12 46.31 23.07 -13.47
N THR A 13 46.63 23.09 -14.76
CA THR A 13 45.62 23.09 -15.83
C THR A 13 44.90 21.74 -15.91
N ALA A 14 45.63 20.63 -15.73
CA ALA A 14 45.03 19.29 -15.62
C ALA A 14 44.11 19.20 -14.39
N ALA A 15 44.52 19.72 -13.23
CA ALA A 15 43.73 19.72 -12.01
C ALA A 15 42.43 20.54 -12.13
N LEU A 16 42.45 21.68 -12.83
CA LEU A 16 41.24 22.46 -13.12
C LEU A 16 40.30 21.75 -14.10
N LEU A 17 40.82 20.98 -15.06
CA LEU A 17 40.02 20.19 -16.01
C LEU A 17 39.41 18.92 -15.37
N LEU A 18 39.97 18.45 -14.25
CA LEU A 18 39.47 17.32 -13.46
C LEU A 18 38.41 17.72 -12.41
N GLY A 19 38.06 19.01 -12.30
CA GLY A 19 36.95 19.49 -11.49
C GLY A 19 35.59 19.14 -12.11
N GLY A 20 35.28 17.85 -12.19
CA GLY A 20 33.95 17.37 -12.58
C GLY A 20 32.93 17.77 -11.52
N CYS A 21 32.15 18.82 -11.79
CA CYS A 21 30.94 19.11 -11.03
C CYS A 21 29.91 18.01 -11.27
N MET A 22 29.15 17.66 -10.22
CA MET A 22 27.99 16.78 -10.32
C MET A 22 27.07 17.24 -11.46
N VAL A 23 26.89 16.41 -12.48
CA VAL A 23 26.16 16.75 -13.71
C VAL A 23 24.69 16.39 -13.53
N GLY A 24 23.80 17.36 -13.74
CA GLY A 24 22.35 17.17 -13.69
C GLY A 24 21.62 18.40 -13.16
N PRO A 25 20.34 18.61 -13.54
CA PRO A 25 19.55 19.70 -12.99
C PRO A 25 19.25 19.48 -11.51
N ASP A 26 19.21 20.55 -10.74
CA ASP A 26 18.78 20.48 -9.35
C ASP A 26 17.26 20.40 -9.25
N TYR A 27 16.77 19.66 -8.25
CA TYR A 27 15.34 19.52 -8.03
C TYR A 27 14.75 20.87 -7.60
N HIS A 28 13.82 21.38 -8.40
CA HIS A 28 13.00 22.53 -8.05
C HIS A 28 11.55 22.07 -7.89
N ARG A 29 11.00 22.28 -6.69
CA ARG A 29 9.59 21.97 -6.42
C ARG A 29 8.71 22.79 -7.36
N VAL A 30 7.89 22.11 -8.15
CA VAL A 30 6.92 22.76 -9.03
C VAL A 30 5.87 23.47 -8.16
N GLN A 31 5.68 24.76 -8.40
CA GLN A 31 4.60 25.51 -7.78
C GLN A 31 3.27 25.04 -8.37
N VAL A 32 2.49 24.33 -7.57
CA VAL A 32 1.12 23.98 -7.93
C VAL A 32 0.24 25.22 -7.80
N PRO A 33 -0.60 25.56 -8.81
CA PRO A 33 -1.51 26.69 -8.70
C PRO A 33 -2.64 26.35 -7.72
N VAL A 34 -2.39 26.60 -6.44
CA VAL A 34 -3.39 26.49 -5.37
C VAL A 34 -3.90 27.90 -5.07
N PRO A 35 -5.22 28.12 -4.92
CA PRO A 35 -5.72 29.40 -4.50
C PRO A 35 -5.12 29.78 -3.14
N ALA A 36 -4.53 30.97 -3.04
CA ALA A 36 -3.93 31.47 -1.80
C ALA A 36 -4.93 31.55 -0.64
N ARG A 37 -6.24 31.58 -0.96
CA ARG A 37 -7.34 31.55 0.00
C ARG A 37 -8.46 30.69 -0.54
N PHE A 38 -8.92 29.75 0.27
CA PHE A 38 -10.20 29.10 0.04
C PHE A 38 -11.32 30.07 0.45
N LYS A 39 -12.42 30.09 -0.31
CA LYS A 39 -13.56 30.98 -0.03
C LYS A 39 -14.15 30.63 1.34
N PRO A 40 -14.10 31.53 2.35
CA PRO A 40 -14.69 31.25 3.64
C PRO A 40 -16.21 31.31 3.55
N LEU A 41 -16.88 30.40 4.26
CA LEU A 41 -18.31 30.51 4.54
C LEU A 41 -18.52 31.58 5.63
N PRO A 42 -19.65 32.31 5.65
CA PRO A 42 -19.96 33.26 6.72
C PRO A 42 -19.88 32.58 8.10
N GLY A 43 -19.11 33.16 9.03
CA GLY A 43 -18.90 32.59 10.38
C GLY A 43 -17.72 31.61 10.51
N TRP A 44 -16.97 31.35 9.44
CA TRP A 44 -15.78 30.48 9.49
C TRP A 44 -14.50 31.30 9.57
N THR A 45 -13.60 30.93 10.48
CA THR A 45 -12.28 31.55 10.65
C THR A 45 -11.24 30.92 9.73
N LEU A 46 -10.21 31.70 9.36
CA LEU A 46 -9.08 31.20 8.58
C LEU A 46 -8.33 30.14 9.41
N ALA A 47 -8.22 28.92 8.89
CA ALA A 47 -7.44 27.88 9.55
C ALA A 47 -5.94 28.23 9.50
N THR A 48 -5.25 28.09 10.64
CA THR A 48 -3.79 28.17 10.71
C THR A 48 -3.24 26.77 10.46
N PRO A 49 -2.59 26.50 9.31
CA PRO A 49 -2.11 25.16 9.00
C PRO A 49 -1.00 24.75 9.97
N SER A 50 -1.21 23.65 10.68
CA SER A 50 -0.20 23.01 11.55
C SER A 50 0.21 21.68 10.93
N ALA A 51 0.71 21.73 9.69
CA ALA A 51 1.07 20.53 8.94
C ALA A 51 2.32 19.82 9.51
N GLU A 52 3.17 20.55 10.23
CA GLU A 52 4.46 20.08 10.75
C GLU A 52 4.37 19.51 12.18
N ALA A 53 3.26 19.72 12.90
CA ALA A 53 3.10 19.15 14.22
C ALA A 53 2.73 17.66 14.15
N PRO A 54 3.21 16.82 15.10
CA PRO A 54 2.72 15.45 15.25
C PRO A 54 1.20 15.49 15.37
N LYS A 55 0.50 14.78 14.47
CA LYS A 55 -0.97 14.77 14.48
C LYS A 55 -1.55 14.12 15.76
N GLY A 56 -0.70 13.44 16.52
CA GLY A 56 -1.01 12.85 17.81
C GLY A 56 -2.20 11.90 17.75
N ASP A 57 -2.79 11.65 18.91
CA ASP A 57 -3.98 10.82 19.06
C ASP A 57 -5.22 11.64 18.71
N TRP A 58 -5.35 12.02 17.44
CA TRP A 58 -6.41 12.93 16.95
C TRP A 58 -7.83 12.46 17.30
N TRP A 59 -8.02 11.14 17.43
CA TRP A 59 -9.28 10.51 17.79
C TRP A 59 -9.74 10.78 19.23
N THR A 60 -8.84 11.22 20.12
CA THR A 60 -9.19 11.54 21.52
C THR A 60 -10.25 12.64 21.63
N VAL A 61 -10.39 13.49 20.61
CA VAL A 61 -11.42 14.53 20.53
C VAL A 61 -12.85 13.97 20.62
N PHE A 62 -13.07 12.72 20.21
CA PHE A 62 -14.39 12.09 20.25
C PHE A 62 -14.81 11.67 21.67
N ASN A 63 -13.87 11.61 22.62
CA ASN A 63 -14.12 11.19 24.00
C ASN A 63 -14.84 9.82 24.12
N ASP A 64 -14.66 8.91 23.16
CA ASP A 64 -15.18 7.53 23.23
C ASP A 64 -14.09 6.57 23.72
N PRO A 65 -14.30 5.85 24.85
CA PRO A 65 -13.29 4.94 25.39
C PRO A 65 -12.99 3.75 24.47
N LEU A 66 -13.94 3.32 23.63
CA LEU A 66 -13.74 2.23 22.67
C LEU A 66 -12.79 2.67 21.54
N ILE A 67 -12.96 3.89 21.03
CA ILE A 67 -12.07 4.45 20.01
C ILE A 67 -10.65 4.56 20.57
N ASN A 68 -10.50 5.13 21.77
CA ASN A 68 -9.21 5.27 22.43
C ASN A 68 -8.50 3.93 22.70
N GLN A 69 -9.26 2.84 22.85
CA GLN A 69 -8.70 1.50 23.04
C GLN A 69 -8.27 0.86 21.71
N LEU A 70 -9.05 1.04 20.63
CA LEU A 70 -8.86 0.29 19.39
C LEU A 70 -7.94 1.01 18.38
N GLU A 71 -7.93 2.34 18.34
CA GLU A 71 -7.09 3.11 17.40
C GLU A 71 -5.59 2.78 17.46
N PRO A 72 -4.97 2.64 18.65
CA PRO A 72 -3.56 2.21 18.73
C PRO A 72 -3.32 0.81 18.17
N SER A 73 -4.34 -0.04 18.08
CA SER A 73 -4.20 -1.40 17.54
C SER A 73 -4.08 -1.42 16.02
N VAL A 74 -4.51 -0.35 15.33
CA VAL A 74 -4.43 -0.24 13.86
C VAL A 74 -2.98 -0.27 13.39
N SER A 75 -2.10 0.51 14.02
CA SER A 75 -0.69 0.58 13.63
C SER A 75 0.08 -0.73 13.85
N VAL A 76 -0.42 -1.60 14.74
CA VAL A 76 0.23 -2.87 15.10
C VAL A 76 -0.35 -4.07 14.33
N SER A 77 -1.66 -4.12 14.17
CA SER A 77 -2.38 -5.32 13.73
C SER A 77 -2.89 -5.27 12.29
N ASN A 78 -2.96 -4.08 11.70
CA ASN A 78 -3.47 -3.91 10.34
C ASN A 78 -2.46 -4.41 9.29
N GLN A 79 -2.93 -5.26 8.36
CA GLN A 79 -2.05 -5.86 7.34
C GLN A 79 -1.65 -4.88 6.23
N THR A 80 -2.51 -3.91 5.91
CA THR A 80 -2.18 -2.81 4.99
C THR A 80 -1.01 -2.00 5.53
N VAL A 81 -1.11 -1.57 6.80
CA VAL A 81 -0.03 -0.81 7.47
C VAL A 81 1.27 -1.64 7.53
N ARG A 82 1.16 -2.94 7.84
CA ARG A 82 2.33 -3.84 7.88
C ARG A 82 2.98 -3.99 6.50
N GLN A 83 2.19 -4.07 5.43
CA GLN A 83 2.68 -4.14 4.06
C GLN A 83 3.41 -2.86 3.68
N ASP A 84 2.83 -1.69 3.96
CA ASP A 84 3.46 -0.41 3.63
C ASP A 84 4.71 -0.15 4.47
N TYR A 85 4.76 -0.65 5.70
CA TYR A 85 5.98 -0.65 6.50
C TYR A 85 7.08 -1.51 5.85
N ALA A 86 6.74 -2.69 5.35
CA ALA A 86 7.70 -3.53 4.62
C ALA A 86 8.19 -2.85 3.33
N ASN A 87 7.30 -2.16 2.61
CA ASN A 87 7.67 -1.37 1.43
C ASN A 87 8.64 -0.24 1.78
N TYR A 88 8.42 0.44 2.91
CA TYR A 88 9.35 1.46 3.42
C TYR A 88 10.73 0.87 3.76
N GLN A 89 10.77 -0.28 4.43
CA GLN A 89 12.04 -0.98 4.73
C GLN A 89 12.77 -1.43 3.47
N ALA A 90 12.05 -1.91 2.45
CA ALA A 90 12.65 -2.23 1.15
C ALA A 90 13.27 -0.98 0.51
N ALA A 91 12.58 0.16 0.53
CA ALA A 91 13.12 1.41 -0.01
C ALA A 91 14.38 1.89 0.75
N LEU A 92 14.46 1.66 2.06
CA LEU A 92 15.69 1.93 2.82
C LEU A 92 16.85 1.01 2.39
N ALA A 93 16.59 -0.26 2.15
CA ALA A 93 17.58 -1.20 1.63
C ALA A 93 18.07 -0.82 0.22
N ASP A 94 17.20 -0.24 -0.61
CA ASP A 94 17.59 0.29 -1.93
C ASP A 94 18.51 1.51 -1.83
N VAL A 95 18.33 2.35 -0.79
CA VAL A 95 19.28 3.45 -0.48
C VAL A 95 20.64 2.89 -0.09
N GLU A 96 20.67 1.85 0.74
CA GLU A 96 21.93 1.19 1.15
C GLU A 96 22.62 0.53 -0.04
N THR A 97 21.85 -0.14 -0.89
CA THR A 97 22.35 -0.77 -2.13
C THR A 97 22.96 0.28 -3.06
N ALA A 98 22.28 1.39 -3.32
CA ALA A 98 22.85 2.47 -4.13
C ALA A 98 24.10 3.10 -3.50
N ARG A 99 24.14 3.22 -2.16
CA ARG A 99 25.34 3.70 -1.45
C ARG A 99 26.51 2.74 -1.57
N SER A 100 26.26 1.43 -1.64
CA SER A 100 27.33 0.42 -1.78
C SER A 100 28.14 0.63 -3.06
N SER A 101 27.53 1.16 -4.13
CA SER A 101 28.18 1.51 -5.39
C SER A 101 29.22 2.64 -5.28
N LEU A 102 29.28 3.35 -4.15
CA LEU A 102 30.35 4.32 -3.86
C LEU A 102 31.65 3.64 -3.40
N PHE A 103 31.62 2.34 -3.14
CA PHE A 103 32.76 1.58 -2.62
C PHE A 103 33.18 0.46 -3.58
N PRO A 104 34.45 0.01 -3.50
CA PRO A 104 34.90 -1.14 -4.28
C PRO A 104 34.11 -2.40 -3.95
N THR A 105 33.71 -3.14 -4.98
CA THR A 105 33.17 -4.49 -4.83
C THR A 105 34.32 -5.49 -4.83
N LEU A 106 34.38 -6.31 -3.78
CA LEU A 106 35.37 -7.36 -3.63
C LEU A 106 34.72 -8.71 -3.90
N GLY A 107 35.35 -9.51 -4.75
CA GLY A 107 34.87 -10.84 -5.13
C GLY A 107 35.95 -11.89 -4.90
N VAL A 108 35.51 -13.11 -4.61
CA VAL A 108 36.36 -14.28 -4.64
C VAL A 108 35.63 -15.33 -5.46
N SER A 109 36.29 -15.83 -6.50
CA SER A 109 35.79 -16.93 -7.32
C SER A 109 36.73 -18.12 -7.21
N SER A 110 36.17 -19.31 -7.34
CA SER A 110 36.96 -20.52 -7.57
C SER A 110 36.32 -21.30 -8.69
N SER A 111 37.15 -21.86 -9.56
CA SER A 111 36.71 -22.68 -10.67
C SER A 111 37.51 -23.96 -10.73
N THR A 112 36.87 -25.04 -11.18
CA THR A 112 37.55 -26.27 -11.58
C THR A 112 37.07 -26.65 -12.96
N THR A 113 38.02 -26.88 -13.85
CA THR A 113 37.76 -27.19 -15.24
C THR A 113 38.40 -28.51 -15.59
N ARG A 114 37.63 -29.41 -16.19
CA ARG A 114 38.13 -30.66 -16.78
C ARG A 114 37.86 -30.63 -18.27
N GLN A 115 38.91 -30.57 -19.07
CA GLN A 115 38.81 -30.52 -20.51
C GLN A 115 39.45 -31.76 -21.13
N ARG A 116 38.78 -32.34 -22.13
CA ARG A 116 39.36 -33.37 -23.00
C ARG A 116 39.59 -32.78 -24.37
N THR A 117 40.83 -32.82 -24.84
CA THR A 117 41.18 -32.34 -26.18
C THR A 117 40.84 -33.42 -27.21
N ALA A 118 40.18 -33.04 -28.31
CA ALA A 118 39.86 -33.96 -29.40
C ALA A 118 41.14 -34.33 -30.19
N GLY A 119 41.31 -35.63 -30.50
CA GLY A 119 42.49 -36.16 -31.19
C GLY A 119 42.72 -37.66 -30.89
N SER A 120 43.61 -38.31 -31.64
CA SER A 120 43.83 -39.78 -31.60
C SER A 120 44.31 -40.32 -30.25
N THR A 121 44.95 -39.49 -29.41
CA THR A 121 45.41 -39.82 -28.04
C THR A 121 44.63 -39.12 -26.92
N GLY A 122 43.57 -38.37 -27.26
CA GLY A 122 42.64 -37.66 -26.36
C GLY A 122 43.09 -37.43 -24.91
N ALA A 123 43.96 -36.45 -24.68
CA ALA A 123 44.41 -36.08 -23.34
C ALA A 123 43.30 -35.42 -22.52
N VAL A 124 43.20 -35.80 -21.25
CA VAL A 124 42.32 -35.17 -20.26
C VAL A 124 43.17 -34.31 -19.35
N THR A 125 42.82 -33.03 -19.25
CA THR A 125 43.43 -32.08 -18.33
C THR A 125 42.43 -31.66 -17.27
N ASN A 126 42.85 -31.66 -16.01
CA ASN A 126 42.09 -31.11 -14.89
C ASN A 126 42.87 -29.89 -14.38
N SER A 127 42.19 -28.77 -14.24
CA SER A 127 42.74 -27.57 -13.61
C SER A 127 41.76 -27.02 -12.57
N GLY A 128 42.31 -26.35 -11.57
CA GLY A 128 41.57 -25.60 -10.58
C GLY A 128 42.19 -24.21 -10.44
N ALA A 129 41.36 -23.22 -10.17
CA ALA A 129 41.79 -21.85 -9.96
C ALA A 129 40.99 -21.21 -8.82
N LEU A 130 41.63 -20.26 -8.15
CA LEU A 130 41.08 -19.43 -7.09
C LEU A 130 41.51 -18.00 -7.40
N GLU A 131 40.54 -17.11 -7.62
CA GLU A 131 40.79 -15.74 -7.99
C GLU A 131 40.12 -14.79 -7.00
N GLY A 132 40.84 -13.73 -6.61
CA GLY A 132 40.25 -12.57 -5.96
C GLY A 132 40.10 -11.44 -6.98
N SER A 133 38.97 -10.75 -6.96
CA SER A 133 38.71 -9.58 -7.80
C SER A 133 38.33 -8.38 -6.94
N ALA A 134 38.71 -7.19 -7.40
CA ALA A 134 38.27 -5.92 -6.86
C ALA A 134 37.89 -5.02 -8.03
N SER A 135 36.65 -4.54 -8.06
CA SER A 135 36.18 -3.60 -9.08
C SER A 135 35.62 -2.35 -8.43
N TRP A 136 36.01 -1.19 -8.93
CA TRP A 136 35.53 0.10 -8.46
C TRP A 136 35.55 1.10 -9.62
N SER A 137 34.56 1.99 -9.66
CA SER A 137 34.51 3.13 -10.58
C SER A 137 34.62 4.43 -9.80
N ILE A 138 35.37 5.39 -10.33
CA ILE A 138 35.44 6.74 -9.75
C ILE A 138 34.23 7.52 -10.24
N ASP A 139 33.39 7.97 -9.31
CA ASP A 139 32.22 8.80 -9.61
C ASP A 139 32.61 10.27 -9.88
N LEU A 140 33.23 10.51 -11.04
CA LEU A 140 33.69 11.85 -11.45
C LEU A 140 32.52 12.78 -11.83
N TRP A 141 31.45 12.22 -12.38
CA TRP A 141 30.31 12.98 -12.90
C TRP A 141 29.13 13.06 -11.91
N GLY A 142 29.20 12.33 -10.80
CA GLY A 142 28.16 12.32 -9.76
C GLY A 142 26.97 11.40 -10.07
N GLU A 143 27.11 10.44 -10.98
CA GLU A 143 26.03 9.51 -11.36
C GLU A 143 25.56 8.71 -10.13
N VAL A 144 26.50 8.10 -9.40
CA VAL A 144 26.18 7.29 -8.21
C VAL A 144 25.59 8.17 -7.11
N ARG A 145 26.14 9.37 -6.89
CA ARG A 145 25.58 10.32 -5.92
C ARG A 145 24.15 10.73 -6.25
N ARG A 146 23.84 10.98 -7.53
CA ARG A 146 22.48 11.30 -8.00
C ARG A 146 21.53 10.10 -7.82
N THR A 147 21.96 8.88 -8.09
CA THR A 147 21.16 7.67 -7.81
C THR A 147 20.89 7.49 -6.31
N VAL A 148 21.86 7.81 -5.44
CA VAL A 148 21.64 7.78 -3.99
C VAL A 148 20.64 8.85 -3.55
N GLU A 149 20.70 10.04 -4.14
CA GLU A 149 19.71 11.11 -3.88
C GLU A 149 18.31 10.69 -4.34
N GLU A 150 18.18 10.08 -5.52
CA GLU A 150 16.93 9.52 -6.03
C GLU A 150 16.35 8.47 -5.08
N ASN A 151 17.13 7.47 -4.68
CA ASN A 151 16.64 6.41 -3.79
C ASN A 151 16.23 6.96 -2.43
N LYS A 152 16.90 8.00 -1.91
CA LYS A 152 16.47 8.68 -0.68
C LYS A 152 15.12 9.36 -0.85
N ALA A 153 14.89 10.04 -1.97
CA ALA A 153 13.61 10.66 -2.27
C ALA A 153 12.49 9.59 -2.39
N THR A 154 12.78 8.44 -3.00
CA THR A 154 11.87 7.29 -3.05
C THR A 154 11.58 6.74 -1.66
N ALA A 155 12.57 6.62 -0.78
CA ALA A 155 12.36 6.18 0.60
C ALA A 155 11.49 7.17 1.40
N GLN A 156 11.68 8.48 1.21
CA GLN A 156 10.83 9.51 1.81
C GLN A 156 9.39 9.44 1.29
N ALA A 157 9.18 9.15 -0.01
CA ALA A 157 7.85 8.94 -0.56
C ALA A 157 7.17 7.68 0.02
N SER A 158 7.91 6.59 0.22
CA SER A 158 7.41 5.37 0.87
C SER A 158 7.05 5.61 2.34
N GLU A 159 7.84 6.41 3.07
CA GLU A 159 7.52 6.84 4.43
C GLU A 159 6.19 7.63 4.48
N ALA A 160 6.00 8.58 3.57
CA ALA A 160 4.76 9.33 3.46
C ALA A 160 3.57 8.43 3.09
N THR A 161 3.79 7.41 2.26
CA THR A 161 2.77 6.42 1.89
C THR A 161 2.34 5.58 3.10
N LEU A 162 3.29 5.11 3.90
CA LEU A 162 3.03 4.42 5.17
C LEU A 162 2.21 5.29 6.14
N ALA A 163 2.59 6.55 6.31
CA ALA A 163 1.86 7.48 7.17
C ALA A 163 0.42 7.69 6.67
N ASN A 164 0.23 7.83 5.36
CA ASN A 164 -1.09 7.99 4.75
C ASN A 164 -1.98 6.74 4.90
N ALA A 165 -1.41 5.55 4.67
CA ALA A 165 -2.12 4.29 4.85
C ALA A 165 -2.55 4.11 6.31
N THR A 166 -1.66 4.40 7.25
CA THR A 166 -1.98 4.37 8.69
C THR A 166 -3.15 5.28 9.01
N LEU A 167 -3.12 6.54 8.56
CA LEU A 167 -4.21 7.49 8.79
C LEU A 167 -5.53 7.04 8.13
N SER A 168 -5.46 6.46 6.93
CA SER A 168 -6.64 5.95 6.21
C SER A 168 -7.30 4.80 6.97
N GLU A 169 -6.50 3.86 7.49
CA GLU A 169 -6.99 2.71 8.26
C GLU A 169 -7.55 3.13 9.62
N GLN A 170 -6.92 4.11 10.29
CA GLN A 170 -7.47 4.74 11.51
C GLN A 170 -8.82 5.40 11.21
N THR A 171 -8.91 6.18 10.12
CA THR A 171 -10.16 6.83 9.71
C THR A 171 -11.26 5.82 9.39
N ALA A 172 -10.92 4.68 8.77
CA ALA A 172 -11.87 3.60 8.51
C ALA A 172 -12.39 2.97 9.81
N LEU A 173 -11.51 2.74 10.80
CA LEU A 173 -11.90 2.24 12.11
C LEU A 173 -12.83 3.23 12.85
N ALA A 174 -12.45 4.50 12.93
CA ALA A 174 -13.26 5.55 13.54
C ALA A 174 -14.66 5.62 12.91
N THR A 175 -14.74 5.59 11.57
CA THR A 175 -16.01 5.60 10.83
C THR A 175 -16.87 4.38 11.18
N ALA A 176 -16.28 3.18 11.20
CA ALA A 176 -17.00 1.96 11.56
C ALA A 176 -17.56 1.99 12.98
N ILE A 177 -16.82 2.56 13.94
CA ILE A 177 -17.30 2.71 15.32
C ILE A 177 -18.46 3.72 15.38
N ILE A 178 -18.36 4.85 14.68
CA ILE A 178 -19.45 5.86 14.64
C ILE A 178 -20.73 5.26 14.03
N GLU A 179 -20.61 4.45 12.97
CA GLU A 179 -21.75 3.74 12.37
C GLU A 179 -22.38 2.72 13.32
N LEU A 180 -21.55 2.00 14.09
CA LEU A 180 -22.02 1.09 15.13
C LEU A 180 -22.84 1.84 16.20
N ARG A 181 -22.30 2.94 16.74
CA ARG A 181 -22.99 3.78 17.73
C ARG A 181 -24.31 4.34 17.21
N THR A 182 -24.32 4.77 15.96
CA THR A 182 -25.53 5.28 15.29
C THR A 182 -26.60 4.19 15.18
N SER A 183 -26.19 2.97 14.83
CA SER A 183 -27.09 1.82 14.73
C SER A 183 -27.68 1.43 16.09
N ASP A 184 -26.86 1.42 17.15
CA ASP A 184 -27.31 1.16 18.52
C ASP A 184 -28.33 2.20 19.00
N ALA A 185 -28.06 3.49 18.74
CA ALA A 185 -28.99 4.58 19.07
C ALA A 185 -30.33 4.43 18.34
N ASN A 186 -30.31 4.06 17.06
CA ASN A 186 -31.52 3.81 16.29
C ASN A 186 -32.33 2.63 16.84
N ILE A 187 -31.66 1.54 17.22
CA ILE A 187 -32.32 0.38 17.85
C ILE A 187 -32.96 0.78 19.18
N ALA A 188 -32.25 1.52 20.02
CA ALA A 188 -32.77 1.98 21.31
C ALA A 188 -34.00 2.89 21.14
N LEU A 189 -33.99 3.80 20.18
CA LEU A 189 -35.14 4.65 19.85
C LEU A 189 -36.35 3.83 19.39
N LEU A 190 -36.15 2.84 18.52
CA LEU A 190 -37.22 1.97 18.03
C LEU A 190 -37.81 1.10 19.15
N GLN A 191 -36.97 0.59 20.05
CA GLN A 191 -37.42 -0.16 21.23
C GLN A 191 -38.22 0.72 22.19
N LYS A 192 -37.76 1.95 22.42
CA LYS A 192 -38.49 2.93 23.25
C LYS A 192 -39.86 3.25 22.64
N ASN A 193 -39.93 3.53 21.33
CA ASN A 193 -41.20 3.78 20.63
C ASN A 193 -42.16 2.60 20.74
N ARG A 194 -41.66 1.36 20.61
CA ARG A 194 -42.48 0.15 20.79
C ARG A 194 -43.06 0.04 22.20
N SER A 195 -42.31 0.45 23.23
CA SER A 195 -42.75 0.35 24.62
C SER A 195 -43.84 1.38 24.99
N VAL A 196 -43.90 2.50 24.27
CA VAL A 196 -44.84 3.61 24.51
C VAL A 196 -46.17 3.43 23.75
N LEU A 197 -46.16 2.73 22.61
CA LEU A 197 -47.40 2.49 21.87
C LEU A 197 -48.33 1.57 22.68
N PRO A 198 -49.57 1.99 23.02
CA PRO A 198 -50.54 1.10 23.65
C PRO A 198 -50.71 -0.11 22.74
N GLY A 199 -50.58 -1.31 23.30
CA GLY A 199 -50.66 -2.54 22.54
C GLY A 199 -51.90 -2.52 21.65
N VAL A 200 -51.70 -2.47 20.32
CA VAL A 200 -52.80 -2.65 19.38
C VAL A 200 -53.41 -4.00 19.73
N PRO A 201 -54.65 -4.07 20.25
CA PRO A 201 -55.25 -5.35 20.58
C PRO A 201 -55.22 -6.20 19.32
N ALA A 202 -54.65 -7.40 19.42
CA ALA A 202 -54.67 -8.37 18.34
C ALA A 202 -56.11 -8.46 17.85
N GLY A 203 -56.34 -8.08 16.60
CA GLY A 203 -57.66 -7.90 16.03
C GLY A 203 -58.54 -9.09 16.39
N THR A 204 -59.63 -8.82 17.09
CA THR A 204 -60.69 -9.80 17.32
C THR A 204 -61.10 -10.36 15.97
N ASP A 205 -61.05 -11.67 15.87
CA ASP A 205 -61.53 -12.50 14.78
C ASP A 205 -62.80 -11.92 14.12
N GLN A 206 -62.70 -11.54 12.84
CA GLN A 206 -63.82 -11.11 12.01
C GLN A 206 -64.50 -12.30 11.27
N SER A 207 -64.25 -13.55 11.66
CA SER A 207 -64.85 -14.73 11.01
C SER A 207 -66.39 -14.83 11.09
N GLY A 208 -67.05 -13.99 11.90
CA GLY A 208 -68.49 -14.10 12.16
C GLY A 208 -69.46 -13.22 11.36
N ARG A 209 -69.03 -12.32 10.47
CA ARG A 209 -69.94 -11.33 9.84
C ARG A 209 -69.84 -11.22 8.32
N HIS A 210 -70.08 -12.33 7.63
CA HIS A 210 -70.50 -12.30 6.23
C HIS A 210 -71.81 -13.08 6.02
N ARG A 211 -72.94 -12.45 6.39
CA ARG A 211 -74.21 -12.67 5.70
C ARG A 211 -74.83 -11.32 5.38
N HIS A 212 -75.09 -11.12 4.09
CA HIS A 212 -75.87 -10.06 3.47
C HIS A 212 -75.26 -8.64 3.45
N ARG A 213 -74.62 -8.26 2.33
CA ARG A 213 -75.17 -7.21 1.45
C ARG A 213 -74.39 -7.11 0.12
N HIS A 214 -75.17 -6.74 -0.89
CA HIS A 214 -74.85 -6.66 -2.30
C HIS A 214 -73.82 -5.57 -2.65
N ALA A 215 -73.04 -5.88 -3.70
CA ALA A 215 -72.50 -5.04 -4.78
C ALA A 215 -72.39 -3.52 -4.55
N LEU A 216 -71.15 -3.00 -4.63
CA LEU A 216 -70.63 -2.09 -5.67
C LEU A 216 -69.41 -1.30 -5.14
N GLY A 217 -68.29 -1.37 -5.87
CA GLY A 217 -67.37 -0.22 -6.01
C GLY A 217 -65.99 -0.30 -5.35
N ARG A 218 -64.98 -0.36 -6.23
CA ARG A 218 -63.57 0.02 -6.08
C ARG A 218 -62.67 -0.81 -5.14
N ASP A 219 -61.95 -1.72 -5.81
CA ASP A 219 -60.77 -2.42 -5.33
C ASP A 219 -59.58 -1.44 -5.25
N HIS A 220 -59.23 -1.00 -4.04
CA HIS A 220 -57.89 -0.47 -3.73
C HIS A 220 -57.29 -1.37 -2.65
N ARG A 221 -56.72 -2.50 -3.09
CA ARG A 221 -55.84 -3.30 -2.24
C ARG A 221 -54.59 -2.50 -1.93
N GLN A 222 -54.50 -1.97 -0.72
CA GLN A 222 -53.21 -1.75 -0.10
C GLN A 222 -52.63 -3.12 0.23
N ASN A 223 -51.49 -3.42 -0.38
CA ASN A 223 -50.67 -4.58 -0.11
C ASN A 223 -49.88 -4.35 1.19
N PRO A 224 -50.17 -5.03 2.31
CA PRO A 224 -49.26 -5.01 3.46
C PRO A 224 -48.08 -5.90 3.10
N ALA A 225 -47.00 -5.31 2.61
CA ALA A 225 -45.74 -6.00 2.39
C ALA A 225 -45.17 -6.49 3.72
N GLY A 226 -45.52 -7.73 4.04
CA GLY A 226 -44.75 -8.75 4.74
C GLY A 226 -43.72 -8.28 5.77
N LYS A 227 -44.11 -8.41 7.04
CA LYS A 227 -43.17 -8.68 8.13
C LYS A 227 -42.29 -9.88 7.73
N ARG A 228 -41.02 -9.65 7.40
CA ARG A 228 -40.03 -10.72 7.36
C ARG A 228 -39.43 -10.88 8.77
N PRO A 229 -39.34 -12.09 9.33
CA PRO A 229 -38.62 -12.30 10.58
C PRO A 229 -37.14 -12.00 10.36
N ILE A 230 -36.54 -11.28 11.29
CA ILE A 230 -35.10 -11.02 11.36
C ILE A 230 -34.43 -12.38 11.62
N GLN A 231 -33.63 -12.89 10.68
CA GLN A 231 -32.81 -14.06 10.93
C GLN A 231 -31.66 -13.69 11.89
N PRO A 232 -31.33 -14.55 12.87
CA PRO A 232 -30.16 -14.32 13.71
C PRO A 232 -28.87 -14.35 12.86
N TYR A 233 -27.93 -13.50 13.24
CA TYR A 233 -26.62 -13.35 12.61
C TYR A 233 -25.91 -14.71 12.52
N ARG A 234 -25.58 -15.15 11.30
CA ARG A 234 -24.72 -16.31 11.07
C ARG A 234 -23.27 -15.83 11.08
N PRO A 235 -22.38 -16.36 11.94
CA PRO A 235 -20.97 -16.02 11.89
C PRO A 235 -20.37 -16.44 10.54
N TRP A 236 -19.49 -15.59 10.02
CA TRP A 236 -18.81 -15.75 8.74
C TRP A 236 -18.01 -17.06 8.73
N ARG A 237 -18.42 -18.03 7.92
CA ARG A 237 -17.61 -19.21 7.62
C ARG A 237 -16.78 -18.86 6.39
N GLY A 238 -15.46 -18.86 6.54
CA GLY A 238 -14.51 -18.49 5.49
C GLY A 238 -14.65 -19.29 4.18
N PRO A 239 -13.89 -18.90 3.15
CA PRO A 239 -14.00 -19.48 1.81
C PRO A 239 -13.82 -21.00 1.88
N ARG A 240 -14.80 -21.72 1.32
CA ARG A 240 -14.70 -23.18 1.18
C ARG A 240 -13.52 -23.51 0.25
N PRO A 241 -12.66 -24.48 0.60
CA PRO A 241 -11.59 -24.89 -0.30
C PRO A 241 -12.19 -25.39 -1.61
N VAL A 242 -11.71 -24.83 -2.71
CA VAL A 242 -12.01 -25.29 -4.06
C VAL A 242 -11.43 -26.71 -4.15
N ARG A 243 -12.28 -27.72 -4.33
CA ARG A 243 -11.81 -29.07 -4.60
C ARG A 243 -11.05 -29.04 -5.93
N ALA A 244 -9.75 -29.31 -5.87
CA ALA A 244 -8.96 -29.57 -7.05
C ALA A 244 -9.56 -30.77 -7.79
N CYS A 245 -10.04 -30.54 -9.02
CA CYS A 245 -10.36 -31.62 -9.93
C CYS A 245 -9.04 -32.32 -10.29
N HIS A 246 -8.82 -33.50 -9.70
CA HIS A 246 -7.78 -34.42 -10.16
C HIS A 246 -8.08 -34.82 -11.61
N ARG A 247 -7.26 -34.33 -12.54
CA ARG A 247 -7.21 -34.81 -13.92
C ARG A 247 -6.39 -36.09 -13.93
N GLY A 248 -7.04 -37.23 -14.20
CA GLY A 248 -6.36 -38.51 -14.40
C GLY A 248 -5.46 -38.49 -15.65
N PRO A 249 -4.48 -39.41 -15.75
CA PRO A 249 -3.49 -39.41 -16.81
C PRO A 249 -4.08 -39.98 -18.10
N GLY A 250 -4.35 -39.10 -19.07
CA GLY A 250 -4.80 -39.46 -20.41
C GLY A 250 -3.71 -39.26 -21.45
N GLY A 251 -3.10 -40.37 -21.88
CA GLY A 251 -2.69 -40.66 -23.27
C GLY A 251 -1.85 -39.65 -24.05
N GLN A 252 -0.59 -40.00 -24.28
CA GLN A 252 0.26 -39.50 -25.37
C GLN A 252 -0.46 -39.62 -26.73
N LYS A 253 -0.50 -38.53 -27.49
CA LYS A 253 -0.54 -38.60 -28.97
C LYS A 253 0.46 -37.62 -29.57
N SER A 254 1.43 -38.21 -30.25
CA SER A 254 2.40 -37.63 -31.15
C SER A 254 1.74 -36.91 -32.34
N GLY A 255 2.19 -35.71 -32.67
CA GLY A 255 1.83 -35.00 -33.90
C GLY A 255 2.97 -34.07 -34.34
N ARG A 256 3.55 -34.36 -35.50
CA ARG A 256 4.70 -33.68 -36.16
C ARG A 256 4.37 -32.25 -36.62
N PRO A 257 5.39 -31.40 -36.87
CA PRO A 257 5.21 -30.07 -37.45
C PRO A 257 5.14 -30.12 -38.98
N HIS A 258 4.32 -29.27 -39.58
CA HIS A 258 4.39 -28.91 -41.00
C HIS A 258 4.79 -27.42 -41.11
N ARG A 259 5.80 -27.20 -41.95
CA ARG A 259 6.23 -26.00 -42.69
C ARG A 259 5.78 -24.62 -42.21
#